data_AF-Q137J0-F1
#
_entry.id   AF-Q137J0-F1
#
_cell.length_a   1.000
_cell.length_b   1.000
_cell.length_c   1.000
_cell.angle_alpha   90.00
_cell.angle_beta   90.00
_cell.angle_gamma   90.00
#
_symmetry.space_group_name_H-M   'P 1'
#
loop_
_entity.id
_entity.type
_entity.pdbx_description
1 polymer ?
#
loop_
_entity_poly.entity_id
_entity_poly.type
_entity_poly.pdbx_seq_one_letter_code
_entity_poly.pdbx_strand_id
1 'polypeptide(L)'
;MKKPVAEFFGTFALVFFGCGAAVIAGMGAGSTSIDVLGIAFAFGLAIVAMAYGIGPVSGCYVNPAVGFGVLLAGRMTIDLFSPARCGLHVLAARN
;
A
#
# COMPACT_ATOMS: atom_id res chain seq x y z
N MET A 1 16.60 4.30 -10.36
CA MET A 1 16.56 3.38 -9.20
C MET A 1 15.71 3.88 -8.01
N LYS A 2 15.42 5.18 -7.85
CA LYS A 2 14.67 5.70 -6.69
C LYS A 2 13.16 5.33 -6.65
N LYS A 3 12.51 5.20 -7.82
CA LYS A 3 11.07 4.88 -7.95
C LYS A 3 10.66 3.50 -7.41
N PRO A 4 11.30 2.37 -7.82
CA PRO A 4 10.90 1.05 -7.32
C PRO A 4 11.12 0.91 -5.80
N VAL A 5 12.23 1.43 -5.27
CA VAL A 5 12.48 1.39 -3.82
C VAL A 5 11.39 2.15 -3.04
N ALA A 6 11.00 3.33 -3.51
CA ALA A 6 9.91 4.09 -2.90
C ALA A 6 8.59 3.31 -2.90
N GLU A 7 8.24 2.67 -4.02
CA GLU A 7 7.02 1.85 -4.12
C GLU A 7 7.05 0.60 -3.25
N PHE A 8 8.22 -0.04 -3.13
CA PHE A 8 8.41 -1.19 -2.24
C PHE A 8 8.13 -0.81 -0.79
N PHE A 9 8.70 0.29 -0.29
CA PHE A 9 8.43 0.78 1.07
C PHE A 9 6.98 1.20 1.27
N GLY A 10 6.35 1.81 0.25
CA GLY A 10 4.93 2.17 0.32
C GLY A 10 4.02 0.95 0.41
N THR A 11 4.27 -0.09 -0.39
CA THR A 11 3.52 -1.35 -0.31
C THR A 11 3.78 -2.09 0.99
N PHE A 12 5.04 -2.15 1.45
CA PHE A 12 5.41 -2.76 2.72
C PHE A 12 4.69 -2.09 3.89
N ALA A 13 4.70 -0.75 3.97
CA ALA A 13 4.02 -0.03 5.03
C ALA A 13 2.50 -0.27 5.02
N LEU A 14 1.88 -0.27 3.84
CA LEU A 14 0.45 -0.55 3.69
C LEU A 14 0.06 -1.92 4.25
N VAL A 15 0.82 -2.97 3.89
CA VAL A 15 0.58 -4.34 4.35
C VAL A 15 0.92 -4.50 5.82
N PHE A 16 2.05 -3.94 6.27
CA PHE A 16 2.50 -4.03 7.66
C PHE A 16 1.48 -3.41 8.63
N PHE A 17 1.04 -2.18 8.39
CA PHE A 17 0.07 -1.51 9.27
C PHE A 17 -1.35 -2.07 9.10
N GLY A 18 -1.77 -2.38 7.88
CA GLY A 18 -3.11 -2.91 7.60
C GLY A 18 -3.33 -4.32 8.16
N CYS A 19 -2.46 -5.26 7.80
CA CYS A 19 -2.53 -6.63 8.33
C CYS A 19 -2.21 -6.67 9.83
N GLY A 20 -1.27 -5.84 10.31
CA GLY A 20 -1.00 -5.70 11.74
C GLY A 20 -2.24 -5.28 12.54
N ALA A 21 -3.01 -4.31 12.05
CA ALA A 21 -4.27 -3.90 12.68
C ALA A 21 -5.31 -5.02 12.68
N ALA A 22 -5.42 -5.80 11.59
CA ALA A 22 -6.34 -6.94 11.50
C ALA A 22 -5.96 -8.07 12.48
N VAL A 23 -4.67 -8.33 12.66
CA VAL A 23 -4.16 -9.30 13.65
C VAL A 23 -4.51 -8.84 15.06
N ILE A 24 -4.26 -7.57 15.40
CA ILE A 24 -4.61 -7.02 16.72
C ILE A 24 -6.12 -7.07 16.98
N ALA A 25 -6.94 -6.79 15.96
CA ALA A 25 -8.38 -6.92 16.03
C ALA A 25 -8.84 -8.37 16.29
N GLY A 26 -8.23 -9.35 15.62
CA GLY A 26 -8.59 -10.77 15.75
C GLY A 26 -8.01 -11.47 16.98
N MET A 27 -6.88 -11.00 17.53
CA MET A 27 -6.23 -11.57 18.70
C MET A 27 -6.54 -10.81 20.00
N GLY A 28 -7.08 -9.58 19.92
CA GLY A 28 -7.40 -8.76 21.08
C GLY A 28 -8.62 -9.29 21.84
N ALA A 29 -8.48 -9.52 23.14
CA ALA A 29 -9.60 -9.81 24.04
C ALA A 29 -9.90 -8.58 24.92
N GLY A 30 -11.16 -8.14 24.97
CA GLY A 30 -11.59 -7.01 25.81
C GLY A 30 -11.24 -5.64 25.23
N SER A 31 -11.04 -4.64 26.07
CA SER A 31 -10.86 -3.22 25.70
C SER A 31 -9.64 -2.89 24.84
N THR A 32 -8.76 -3.86 24.59
CA THR A 32 -7.57 -3.71 23.72
C THR A 32 -7.82 -4.15 22.27
N SER A 33 -8.99 -4.72 21.95
CA SER A 33 -9.35 -5.07 20.57
C SER A 33 -9.69 -3.83 19.75
N ILE A 34 -9.22 -3.80 18.51
CA ILE A 34 -9.52 -2.71 17.57
C ILE A 34 -10.74 -3.13 16.74
N ASP A 35 -11.76 -2.28 16.68
CA ASP A 35 -12.96 -2.51 15.85
C ASP A 35 -12.69 -2.19 14.36
N VAL A 36 -13.62 -2.54 13.47
CA VAL A 36 -13.56 -2.31 12.02
C VAL A 36 -13.18 -0.87 11.68
N LEU A 37 -13.66 0.11 12.45
CA LEU A 37 -13.32 1.51 12.28
C LEU A 37 -11.81 1.77 12.45
N GLY A 38 -11.17 1.16 13.45
CA GLY A 38 -9.74 1.31 13.68
C GLY A 38 -8.89 0.61 12.62
N ILE A 39 -9.36 -0.54 12.10
CA ILE A 39 -8.73 -1.20 10.94
C ILE A 39 -8.82 -0.28 9.71
N ALA A 40 -9.99 0.32 9.46
CA ALA A 40 -10.18 1.26 8.35
C ALA A 40 -9.25 2.48 8.46
N PHE A 41 -9.09 3.03 9.67
CA PHE A 41 -8.13 4.11 9.91
C PHE A 41 -6.68 3.67 9.72
N ALA A 42 -6.29 2.47 10.14
CA ALA A 42 -4.93 1.97 9.93
C ALA A 42 -4.56 1.88 8.44
N PHE A 43 -5.46 1.33 7.61
CA PHE A 43 -5.27 1.31 6.16
C PHE A 43 -5.28 2.72 5.55
N GLY A 44 -6.26 3.56 5.92
CA GLY A 44 -6.41 4.90 5.37
C GLY A 44 -5.22 5.82 5.69
N LEU A 45 -4.81 5.85 6.97
CA LEU A 45 -3.69 6.68 7.41
C LEU A 45 -2.35 6.19 6.85
N ALA A 46 -2.16 4.88 6.71
CA ALA A 46 -0.96 4.34 6.05
C ALA A 46 -0.86 4.82 4.60
N ILE A 47 -1.96 4.77 3.83
CA ILE A 47 -1.97 5.29 2.45
C ILE A 47 -1.71 6.80 2.43
N VAL A 48 -2.35 7.58 3.29
CA VAL A 48 -2.15 9.04 3.35
C VAL A 48 -0.70 9.38 3.67
N ALA A 49 -0.11 8.73 4.69
CA ALA A 49 1.28 8.95 5.06
C ALA A 49 2.24 8.64 3.91
N MET A 50 2.03 7.53 3.19
CA MET A 50 2.85 7.15 2.04
C MET A 50 2.60 8.07 0.83
N ALA A 51 1.36 8.52 0.60
CA ALA A 51 1.05 9.45 -0.48
C ALA A 51 1.83 10.76 -0.32
N TYR A 52 1.93 11.30 0.89
CA TYR A 52 2.76 12.48 1.16
C TYR A 52 4.26 12.17 1.18
N GLY A 53 4.67 11.02 1.71
CA GLY A 53 6.08 10.66 1.84
C GLY A 53 6.76 10.30 0.51
N ILE A 54 6.15 9.43 -0.29
CA ILE A 54 6.74 8.88 -1.52
C ILE A 54 6.02 9.31 -2.81
N GLY A 55 4.91 10.04 -2.70
CA GLY A 55 4.17 10.59 -3.84
C GLY A 55 5.04 11.42 -4.79
N PRO A 56 5.83 12.40 -4.30
CA PRO A 56 6.71 13.20 -5.15
C PRO A 56 7.79 12.39 -5.88
N VAL A 57 8.14 11.20 -5.36
CA VAL A 57 9.20 10.36 -5.91
C VAL A 57 8.65 9.37 -6.95
N SER A 58 7.54 8.70 -6.64
CA SER A 58 7.03 7.54 -7.38
C SER A 58 5.60 7.67 -7.92
N GLY A 59 4.84 8.65 -7.46
CA GLY A 59 3.39 8.73 -7.67
C GLY A 59 2.56 7.91 -6.68
N CYS A 60 3.21 7.17 -5.76
CA CYS A 60 2.57 6.38 -4.71
C CYS A 60 1.49 5.41 -5.23
N TYR A 61 1.81 4.62 -6.26
CA TYR A 61 0.87 3.59 -6.75
C TYR A 61 0.69 2.47 -5.74
N VAL A 62 1.78 2.01 -5.12
CA VAL A 62 1.88 1.09 -3.95
C VAL A 62 1.06 -0.21 -4.01
N ASN A 63 0.33 -0.45 -5.10
CA ASN A 63 -0.56 -1.57 -5.31
C ASN A 63 -0.80 -1.71 -6.84
N PRO A 64 -0.70 -2.92 -7.41
CA PRO A 64 -0.96 -3.16 -8.82
C PRO A 64 -2.38 -2.74 -9.26
N ALA A 65 -3.39 -2.93 -8.40
CA ALA A 65 -4.78 -2.57 -8.69
C ALA A 65 -4.97 -1.05 -8.81
N VAL A 66 -4.28 -0.28 -7.96
CA VAL A 66 -4.27 1.19 -8.04
C VAL A 66 -3.56 1.64 -9.32
N GLY A 67 -2.41 1.05 -9.65
CA GLY A 67 -1.71 1.31 -10.90
C GLY A 67 -2.58 1.05 -12.13
N PHE A 68 -3.35 -0.04 -12.13
CA PHE A 68 -4.31 -0.35 -13.18
C PHE A 68 -5.45 0.67 -13.26
N GLY A 69 -6.00 1.12 -12.13
CA GLY A 69 -7.00 2.19 -12.10
C GLY A 69 -6.46 3.51 -12.68
N VAL A 70 -5.21 3.87 -12.37
CA VAL A 70 -4.56 5.07 -12.93
C VAL A 70 -4.28 4.91 -14.44
N LEU A 71 -3.94 3.72 -14.90
CA LEU A 71 -3.80 3.38 -16.32
C LEU A 71 -5.14 3.58 -17.05
N LEU A 72 -6.24 3.08 -16.50
CA LEU A 72 -7.59 3.29 -17.06
C LEU A 72 -8.00 4.76 -17.04
N ALA A 73 -7.57 5.53 -16.05
CA ALA A 73 -7.78 6.97 -15.99
C ALA A 73 -6.90 7.78 -16.97
N GLY A 74 -6.07 7.12 -17.79
CA GLY A 74 -5.20 7.75 -18.78
C GLY A 74 -4.02 8.50 -18.19
N ARG A 75 -3.69 8.28 -16.92
CA ARG A 75 -2.61 8.97 -16.20
C ARG A 75 -1.33 8.14 -16.05
N MET A 76 -1.31 6.96 -16.64
CA MET A 76 -0.15 6.06 -16.68
C MET A 76 -0.01 5.45 -18.08
N THR A 77 1.22 5.22 -18.53
CA THR A 77 1.52 4.53 -19.79
C THR A 77 1.64 3.03 -19.57
N ILE A 78 1.28 2.21 -20.57
CA ILE A 78 1.35 0.75 -20.45
C ILE A 78 2.78 0.23 -20.22
N ASP A 79 3.78 0.91 -20.79
CA ASP A 79 5.20 0.59 -20.58
C ASP A 79 5.64 0.82 -19.13
N LEU A 80 4.99 1.78 -18.45
CA LEU A 80 5.21 2.05 -17.03
C LEU A 80 4.44 1.07 -16.14
N PHE A 81 3.36 0.46 -16.64
CA PHE A 81 2.67 -0.68 -16.02
C PHE A 81 3.35 -2.00 -16.41
N SER A 82 4.64 -2.11 -16.14
CA SER A 82 5.39 -3.33 -16.49
C SER A 82 5.11 -4.48 -15.51
N PRO A 83 5.19 -5.74 -15.96
CA PRO A 83 5.10 -6.91 -15.08
C PRO A 83 6.13 -6.89 -13.94
N ALA A 84 7.31 -6.31 -14.19
CA ALA A 84 8.35 -6.15 -13.16
C ALA A 84 7.93 -5.19 -12.04
N ARG A 85 7.22 -4.10 -12.35
CA ARG A 85 6.65 -3.20 -11.33
C ARG A 85 5.51 -3.86 -10.56
N CYS A 86 4.63 -4.59 -11.23
CA CYS A 86 3.59 -5.37 -10.56
C CYS A 86 4.20 -6.43 -9.63
N GLY A 87 5.22 -7.14 -10.11
CA GLY A 87 5.96 -8.14 -9.33
C GLY A 87 6.66 -7.55 -8.10
N LEU A 88 7.14 -6.30 -8.18
CA LEU A 88 7.73 -5.61 -7.03
C LEU A 88 6.72 -5.39 -5.88
N HIS A 89 5.48 -5.03 -6.20
CA HIS A 89 4.44 -4.88 -5.19
C HIS A 89 4.06 -6.23 -4.56
N VAL A 90 4.01 -7.30 -5.36
CA VAL A 90 3.79 -8.66 -4.85
C VAL A 90 4.94 -9.08 -3.93
N LEU A 91 6.18 -8.74 -4.28
CA LEU A 91 7.35 -9.02 -3.44
C LEU A 91 7.30 -8.25 -2.11
N ALA A 92 6.88 -6.99 -2.15
CA ALA A 92 6.74 -6.14 -0.98
C ALA A 92 5.58 -6.56 -0.05
N ALA A 93 4.57 -7.23 -0.60
CA ALA A 93 3.41 -7.74 0.14
C ALA A 93 3.58 -9.20 0.60
N ARG A 94 4.68 -9.86 0.21
CA ARG A 94 4.97 -11.24 0.58
C ARG A 94 5.71 -11.24 1.93
N ASN A 95 4.97 -11.59 2.98
CA ASN A 95 5.47 -11.77 4.36
C ASN A 95 6.39 -12.99 4.49
#